data_AF-A0A6S7IZI8-F1
#
_entry.id   AF-A0A6S7IZI8-F1
#
_cell.length_a   1.000
_cell.length_b   1.000
_cell.length_c   1.000
_cell.angle_alpha   90.00
_cell.angle_beta   90.00
_cell.angle_gamma   90.00
#
_symmetry.space_group_name_H-M   'P 1'
#
loop_
_entity.id
_entity.type
_entity.pdbx_description
1 polymer ?
#
loop_
_entity_poly.entity_id
_entity_poly.type
_entity_poly.pdbx_seq_one_letter_code
_entity_poly.pdbx_strand_id
1 'polypeptide(L)'
;HITSEKYAQLGFWKLNKTDIPCNPIHWFQFADDAAVISSQENQNQILLNRFTVWCQWANMIIRFDKCSSFGIKKRSSKSIQYQPKLFVNNKLIPRIELGESFRYLGRCFDFNMSDERHKSELCDLFNDIISKIDQLPLHPRNKILLYSRYLLSKISWNLTITDISKTWICETLDNVSTKYIRKWLELPISATLSNVYLYENKF
;
A
#
# COMPACT_ATOMS: atom_id res chain seq x y z
N HIS A 1 35.21 1.63 -5.13
CA HIS A 1 35.79 1.09 -6.38
C HIS A 1 34.73 0.85 -7.46
N ILE A 2 33.89 1.83 -7.78
CA ILE A 2 32.95 1.76 -8.92
C ILE A 2 33.10 3.07 -9.71
N THR A 3 34.26 3.23 -10.33
CA THR A 3 34.60 4.38 -11.19
C THR A 3 35.24 3.84 -12.47
N SER A 4 34.58 2.83 -13.06
CA SER A 4 34.97 2.21 -14.32
C SER A 4 34.06 2.76 -15.42
N GLU A 5 34.67 3.25 -16.52
CA GLU A 5 33.98 3.76 -17.71
C GLU A 5 32.97 2.76 -18.30
N LYS A 6 33.11 1.46 -18.00
CA LYS A 6 32.18 0.40 -18.45
C LYS A 6 30.74 0.59 -17.98
N TYR A 7 30.50 1.36 -16.92
CA TYR A 7 29.16 1.60 -16.36
C TYR A 7 28.58 2.99 -16.69
N ALA A 8 29.23 3.78 -17.55
CA ALA A 8 28.75 5.11 -17.95
C ALA A 8 27.35 5.03 -18.61
N GLN A 9 27.10 3.97 -19.37
CA GLN A 9 25.81 3.63 -19.99
C GLN A 9 24.67 3.36 -18.99
N LEU A 10 24.97 3.05 -17.73
CA LEU A 10 23.98 2.88 -16.65
C LEU A 10 23.73 4.18 -15.87
N GLY A 11 24.22 5.33 -16.37
CA GLY A 11 24.04 6.62 -15.72
C GLY A 11 24.98 6.88 -14.53
N PHE A 12 26.11 6.17 -14.46
CA PHE A 12 27.21 6.47 -13.53
C PHE A 12 28.24 7.37 -14.21
N TRP A 13 27.92 8.66 -14.28
CA TRP A 13 28.83 9.70 -14.74
C TRP A 13 29.58 10.17 -13.50
N LYS A 14 30.91 10.32 -13.61
CA LYS A 14 31.86 10.71 -12.57
C LYS A 14 31.18 11.48 -11.42
N LEU A 15 30.90 10.77 -10.33
CA LEU A 15 30.51 11.42 -9.09
C LEU A 15 31.76 12.15 -8.59
N ASN A 16 31.79 13.48 -8.76
CA ASN A 16 32.85 14.28 -8.21
C ASN A 16 32.70 14.25 -6.68
N LYS A 17 33.81 14.27 -5.92
CA LYS A 17 33.81 14.30 -4.44
C LYS A 17 33.04 15.47 -3.79
N THR A 18 32.44 16.35 -4.60
CA THR A 18 31.57 17.47 -4.21
C THR A 18 30.08 17.14 -4.33
N ASP A 19 29.71 15.93 -4.72
CA ASP A 19 28.30 15.54 -4.80
C ASP A 19 27.68 15.55 -3.41
N ILE A 20 26.80 16.54 -3.25
CA ILE A 20 25.91 16.83 -2.13
C ILE A 20 25.54 15.51 -1.43
N PRO A 21 25.66 15.41 -0.09
CA PRO A 21 25.30 14.18 0.63
C PRO A 21 23.94 13.72 0.12
N CYS A 22 23.92 12.56 -0.53
CA CYS A 22 22.69 12.01 -1.07
C CYS A 22 21.78 11.78 0.13
N ASN A 23 20.83 12.70 0.32
CA ASN A 23 19.67 12.49 1.16
C ASN A 23 19.04 11.14 0.83
N PRO A 24 18.30 10.51 1.76
CA PRO A 24 17.72 9.20 1.53
C PRO A 24 16.99 9.15 0.19
N ILE A 25 17.53 8.32 -0.70
CA ILE A 25 16.94 7.97 -1.98
C ILE A 25 16.36 6.57 -1.78
N HIS A 26 15.04 6.45 -1.91
CA HIS A 26 14.37 5.17 -1.83
C HIS A 26 13.84 4.78 -3.20
N TRP A 27 14.19 3.57 -3.61
CA TRP A 27 13.71 2.91 -4.81
C TRP A 27 12.90 1.70 -4.40
N PHE A 28 11.60 1.73 -4.69
CA PHE A 28 10.72 0.59 -4.47
C PHE A 28 10.32 0.02 -5.81
N GLN A 29 10.44 -1.29 -5.97
CA GLN A 29 10.07 -1.97 -7.21
C GLN A 29 9.38 -3.27 -6.89
N PHE A 30 8.27 -3.50 -7.58
CA PHE A 30 7.52 -4.74 -7.54
C PHE A 30 7.00 -5.02 -8.95
N ALA A 31 7.54 -6.06 -9.60
CA ALA A 31 7.28 -6.33 -11.01
C ALA A 31 7.55 -5.09 -11.90
N ASP A 32 6.54 -4.62 -12.64
CA ASP A 32 6.58 -3.42 -13.49
C ASP A 32 6.29 -2.12 -12.73
N ASP A 33 5.72 -2.20 -11.52
CA ASP A 33 5.47 -1.04 -10.68
C ASP A 33 6.77 -0.59 -10.00
N ALA A 34 7.14 0.68 -10.22
CA ALA A 34 8.29 1.32 -9.59
C ALA A 34 7.88 2.64 -8.94
N ALA A 35 8.38 2.88 -7.73
CA ALA A 35 8.20 4.13 -7.00
C ALA A 35 9.55 4.70 -6.56
N VAL A 36 9.74 5.98 -6.86
CA VAL A 36 10.96 6.73 -6.53
C VAL A 36 10.61 7.82 -5.52
N ILE A 37 11.30 7.78 -4.38
CA ILE A 37 11.07 8.74 -3.30
C ILE A 37 12.41 9.40 -2.94
N SER A 38 12.42 10.73 -2.96
CA SER A 38 13.55 11.56 -2.56
C SER A 38 13.05 12.79 -1.80
N SER A 39 13.94 13.41 -1.03
CA SER A 39 13.62 14.65 -0.30
C SER A 39 13.60 15.90 -1.19
N GLN A 40 14.28 15.86 -2.34
CA GLN A 40 14.40 16.97 -3.28
C GLN A 40 13.90 16.58 -4.67
N GLU A 41 13.22 17.52 -5.32
CA GLU A 41 12.68 17.36 -6.68
C GLU A 41 13.78 17.13 -7.72
N ASN A 42 14.88 17.88 -7.63
CA ASN A 42 16.04 17.73 -8.54
C ASN A 42 16.65 16.32 -8.46
N GLN A 43 16.77 15.77 -7.25
CA GLN A 43 17.28 14.41 -7.04
C GLN A 43 16.32 13.37 -7.62
N ASN A 44 15.01 13.59 -7.47
CA ASN A 44 13.99 12.71 -8.07
C ASN A 44 14.11 12.69 -9.60
N GLN A 45 14.29 13.87 -10.22
CA GLN A 45 14.47 13.98 -11.66
C GLN A 45 15.72 13.24 -12.17
N ILE A 46 16.84 13.32 -11.43
CA ILE A 46 18.08 12.59 -11.77
C ILE A 46 17.83 11.07 -11.75
N LEU A 47 17.08 10.58 -10.77
CA LEU A 47 16.73 9.15 -10.65
C LEU A 47 15.79 8.70 -11.76
N LEU A 48 14.78 9.50 -12.08
CA LEU A 48 13.86 9.22 -13.20
C LEU A 48 14.61 9.20 -14.54
N ASN A 49 15.58 10.08 -14.74
CA ASN A 49 16.43 10.07 -15.94
C ASN A 49 17.26 8.78 -16.02
N ARG A 50 17.85 8.34 -14.89
CA ARG A 50 18.59 7.07 -14.83
C ARG A 50 17.69 5.87 -15.12
N PHE A 51 16.49 5.85 -14.54
CA PHE A 51 15.50 4.80 -14.80
C PHE A 51 15.10 4.76 -16.27
N THR A 52 14.91 5.92 -16.89
CA THR A 52 14.58 6.03 -18.31
C THR A 52 15.68 5.40 -19.19
N VAL A 53 16.95 5.69 -18.91
CA VAL A 53 18.09 5.08 -19.63
C VAL A 53 18.11 3.57 -19.43
N TRP A 54 17.83 3.10 -18.22
CA TRP A 54 17.77 1.66 -17.94
C TRP A 54 16.63 0.96 -18.67
N CYS A 55 15.44 1.55 -18.70
CA CYS A 55 14.32 1.06 -19.50
C CYS A 55 14.66 1.02 -21.00
N GLN A 56 15.30 2.06 -21.53
CA GLN A 56 15.74 2.09 -22.93
C GLN A 56 16.75 0.99 -23.23
N TRP A 57 17.74 0.78 -22.35
CA TRP A 57 18.72 -0.31 -22.47
C TRP A 57 18.04 -1.68 -22.47
N ALA A 58 17.03 -1.87 -21.62
CA ALA A 58 16.26 -3.11 -21.51
C ALA A 58 15.16 -3.25 -22.58
N ASN A 59 15.05 -2.31 -23.54
CA ASN A 59 14.00 -2.25 -24.54
C ASN A 59 12.56 -2.25 -23.93
N MET A 60 12.40 -1.58 -22.80
CA MET A 60 11.13 -1.39 -22.09
C MET A 60 10.53 -0.01 -22.35
N ILE A 61 9.20 0.05 -22.42
CA ILE A 61 8.45 1.30 -22.63
C ILE A 61 7.79 1.72 -21.32
N ILE A 62 8.05 2.96 -20.88
CA ILE A 62 7.39 3.53 -19.70
C ILE A 62 5.98 3.99 -20.09
N ARG A 63 4.97 3.44 -19.41
CA ARG A 63 3.56 3.79 -19.59
C ARG A 63 3.21 5.06 -18.81
N PHE A 64 3.32 6.19 -19.50
CA PHE A 64 3.09 7.51 -18.92
C PHE A 64 1.67 7.74 -18.38
N ASP A 65 0.67 7.09 -18.97
CA ASP A 65 -0.73 7.09 -18.54
C ASP A 65 -0.93 6.50 -17.14
N LYS A 66 0.01 5.66 -16.69
CA LYS A 66 0.01 5.05 -15.35
C LYS A 66 0.97 5.71 -14.37
N CYS A 67 1.74 6.69 -14.81
CA CYS A 67 2.67 7.40 -13.95
C CYS A 67 1.94 8.53 -13.23
N SER A 68 2.22 8.69 -11.94
CA SER A 68 1.70 9.78 -11.13
C SER A 68 2.81 10.34 -10.25
N SER A 69 2.74 11.64 -9.97
CA SER A 69 3.69 12.33 -9.12
C SER A 69 2.99 12.99 -7.95
N PHE A 70 3.61 12.84 -6.78
CA PHE A 70 3.10 13.31 -5.49
C PHE A 70 4.21 14.03 -4.73
N GLY A 71 3.89 15.17 -4.12
CA GLY A 71 4.88 15.98 -3.40
C GLY A 71 4.32 16.53 -2.09
N ILE A 72 5.09 16.37 -1.01
CA ILE A 72 4.83 17.02 0.27
C ILE A 72 6.06 17.86 0.64
N LYS A 73 5.85 19.11 1.02
CA LYS A 73 6.90 19.99 1.53
C LYS A 73 6.53 20.56 2.88
N LYS A 74 7.50 20.68 3.78
CA LYS A 74 7.33 21.40 5.04
C LYS A 74 7.59 22.89 4.80
N ARG A 75 6.60 23.74 5.06
CA ARG A 75 6.76 25.20 5.04
C ARG A 75 6.59 25.72 6.46
N SER A 76 7.69 26.23 7.04
CA SER A 76 7.75 26.62 8.44
C SER A 76 7.36 25.43 9.35
N SER A 77 6.19 25.47 10.01
CA SER A 77 5.68 24.43 10.90
C SER A 77 4.63 23.51 10.28
N LYS A 78 4.11 23.81 9.08
CA LYS A 78 3.03 23.03 8.45
C LYS A 78 3.54 22.26 7.23
N SER A 79 3.12 21.01 7.11
CA SER A 79 3.23 20.26 5.87
C SER A 79 2.22 20.80 4.86
N ILE A 80 2.60 20.89 3.60
CA ILE A 80 1.75 21.35 2.50
C ILE A 80 1.98 20.41 1.32
N GLN A 81 0.91 19.90 0.73
CA GLN A 81 0.96 19.16 -0.53
C GLN A 81 1.29 20.13 -1.67
N TYR A 82 2.15 19.71 -2.58
CA TYR A 82 2.46 20.48 -3.79
C TYR A 82 2.57 19.54 -4.99
N GLN A 83 2.52 20.14 -6.17
CA GLN A 83 2.59 19.43 -7.44
C GLN A 83 4.02 19.53 -8.00
N PRO A 84 4.86 18.48 -7.85
CA PRO A 84 6.23 18.49 -8.36
C PRO A 84 6.24 18.50 -9.89
N LYS A 85 7.28 19.08 -10.50
CA LYS A 85 7.48 19.13 -11.95
C LYS A 85 8.51 18.09 -12.35
N LEU A 86 8.05 16.84 -12.46
CA LEU A 86 8.88 15.71 -12.88
C LEU A 86 8.62 15.34 -14.34
N PHE A 87 9.68 15.03 -15.06
CA PHE A 87 9.65 14.71 -16.49
C PHE A 87 10.17 13.30 -16.76
N VAL A 88 9.52 12.59 -17.67
CA VAL A 88 10.00 11.31 -18.22
C VAL A 88 9.89 11.39 -19.73
N ASN A 89 10.98 11.08 -20.46
CA ASN A 89 11.02 11.21 -21.92
C ASN A 89 10.54 12.60 -22.44
N ASN A 90 10.97 13.67 -21.76
CA ASN A 90 10.55 15.07 -22.03
C ASN A 90 9.04 15.36 -21.88
N LYS A 91 8.27 14.47 -21.25
CA LYS A 91 6.85 14.68 -20.93
C LYS A 91 6.67 14.87 -19.42
N LEU A 92 5.82 15.81 -19.01
CA LEU A 92 5.54 16.13 -17.61
C LEU A 92 4.62 15.08 -16.96
N ILE A 93 5.13 14.27 -16.04
CA ILE A 93 4.36 13.21 -15.37
C ILE A 93 3.04 13.81 -14.80
N PRO A 94 1.89 13.12 -14.98
CA PRO A 94 0.64 13.51 -14.33
C PRO A 94 0.82 13.77 -12.83
N ARG A 95 0.20 14.83 -12.34
CA ARG A 95 0.34 15.29 -10.95
C ARG A 95 -0.98 15.04 -10.26
N ILE A 96 -0.93 14.43 -9.09
CA ILE A 96 -2.11 14.22 -8.25
C ILE A 96 -2.63 15.59 -7.80
N GLU A 97 -3.94 15.79 -7.79
CA GLU A 97 -4.52 17.06 -7.38
C GLU A 97 -4.36 17.28 -5.86
N LEU A 98 -4.49 18.53 -5.43
CA LEU A 98 -4.33 18.87 -4.02
C LEU A 98 -5.49 18.30 -3.21
N GLY A 99 -5.18 17.54 -2.16
CA GLY A 99 -6.18 16.84 -1.34
C GLY A 99 -6.56 15.45 -1.86
N GLU A 100 -6.15 15.08 -3.07
CA GLU A 100 -6.36 13.73 -3.58
C GLU A 100 -5.33 12.74 -3.03
N SER A 101 -5.70 11.47 -3.08
CA SER A 101 -4.87 10.34 -2.69
C SER A 101 -4.51 9.48 -3.90
N PHE A 102 -3.44 8.72 -3.80
CA PHE A 102 -3.06 7.74 -4.82
C PHE A 102 -2.95 6.34 -4.23
N ARG A 103 -2.90 5.32 -5.09
CA ARG A 103 -2.78 3.93 -4.67
C ARG A 103 -1.48 3.33 -5.20
N TYR A 104 -0.74 2.66 -4.33
CA TYR A 104 0.46 1.93 -4.69
C TYR A 104 0.47 0.57 -3.97
N LEU A 105 0.62 -0.51 -4.74
CA LEU A 105 0.58 -1.91 -4.26
C LEU A 105 -0.62 -2.21 -3.34
N GLY A 106 -1.77 -1.63 -3.65
CA GLY A 106 -3.00 -1.84 -2.88
C GLY A 106 -3.21 -0.85 -1.73
N ARG A 107 -2.15 -0.18 -1.22
CA ARG A 107 -2.24 0.83 -0.14
C ARG A 107 -2.60 2.20 -0.71
N CYS A 108 -3.50 2.91 -0.04
CA CYS A 108 -3.84 4.29 -0.37
C CYS A 108 -2.94 5.26 0.42
N PHE A 109 -2.39 6.26 -0.28
CA PHE A 109 -1.55 7.31 0.28
C PHE A 109 -2.23 8.65 0.08
N ASP A 110 -2.61 9.28 1.19
CA ASP A 110 -3.16 10.63 1.25
C ASP A 110 -2.13 11.60 1.84
N PHE A 111 -2.46 12.89 1.81
CA PHE A 111 -1.60 13.92 2.38
C PHE A 111 -1.34 13.75 3.88
N ASN A 112 -2.33 13.24 4.63
CA ASN A 112 -2.20 13.05 6.08
C ASN A 112 -1.51 11.73 6.44
N MET A 113 -1.19 10.88 5.46
CA MET A 113 -0.71 9.51 5.68
C MET A 113 -1.59 8.74 6.66
N SER A 114 -2.90 8.95 6.54
CA SER A 114 -3.92 8.42 7.41
C SER A 114 -4.49 7.13 6.85
N ASP A 115 -4.53 6.08 7.67
CA ASP A 115 -5.11 4.80 7.28
C ASP A 115 -6.65 4.76 7.41
N GLU A 116 -7.33 5.88 7.71
CA GLU A 116 -8.79 5.91 7.93
C GLU A 116 -9.60 5.47 6.70
N ARG A 117 -9.19 5.88 5.50
CA ARG A 117 -9.84 5.43 4.26
C ARG A 117 -9.73 3.93 4.09
N HIS A 118 -8.56 3.37 4.38
CA HIS A 118 -8.31 1.94 4.29
C HIS A 118 -9.10 1.15 5.34
N LYS A 119 -9.22 1.68 6.56
CA LYS A 119 -10.10 1.12 7.60
C LYS A 119 -11.56 1.04 7.14
N SER A 120 -12.08 2.10 6.51
CA SER A 120 -13.44 2.11 5.96
C SER A 120 -13.59 1.06 4.86
N GLU A 121 -12.69 1.04 3.88
CA GLU A 121 -12.72 0.07 2.77
C GLU A 121 -12.62 -1.38 3.27
N LEU A 122 -11.82 -1.62 4.32
CA LEU A 122 -11.70 -2.92 4.99
C LEU A 122 -13.01 -3.32 5.68
N CYS A 123 -13.64 -2.40 6.41
CA CYS A 123 -14.92 -2.64 7.07
C CYS A 123 -16.02 -2.94 6.04
N ASP A 124 -16.08 -2.20 4.95
CA ASP A 124 -17.07 -2.40 3.89
C ASP A 124 -16.88 -3.75 3.21
N LEU A 125 -15.64 -4.10 2.86
CA LEU A 125 -15.29 -5.41 2.30
C LEU A 125 -15.66 -6.55 3.26
N PHE A 126 -15.34 -6.38 4.54
CA PHE A 126 -15.63 -7.39 5.56
C PHE A 126 -17.14 -7.61 5.71
N ASN A 127 -17.91 -6.53 5.82
CA ASN A 127 -19.36 -6.55 5.96
C ASN A 127 -20.06 -7.12 4.72
N ASP A 128 -19.60 -6.75 3.52
CA ASP A 128 -20.12 -7.28 2.26
C ASP A 128 -19.90 -8.80 2.16
N ILE A 129 -18.68 -9.28 2.45
CA ILE A 129 -18.40 -10.71 2.37
C ILE A 129 -19.16 -11.46 3.46
N ILE A 130 -19.11 -11.04 4.73
CA ILE A 130 -19.75 -11.80 5.82
C ILE A 130 -21.28 -11.85 5.67
N SER A 131 -21.90 -10.79 5.16
CA SER A 131 -23.34 -10.78 4.88
C SER A 131 -23.71 -11.75 3.75
N LYS A 132 -22.87 -11.84 2.70
CA LYS A 132 -23.02 -12.86 1.65
C LYS A 132 -22.92 -14.28 2.22
N ILE A 133 -21.97 -14.55 3.13
CA ILE A 133 -21.83 -15.85 3.81
C ILE A 133 -23.10 -16.19 4.61
N ASP A 134 -23.63 -15.20 5.33
CA ASP A 134 -24.82 -15.36 6.17
C ASP A 134 -26.05 -15.73 5.34
N GLN A 135 -26.24 -15.09 4.18
CA GLN A 135 -27.38 -15.31 3.27
C GLN A 135 -27.35 -16.68 2.58
N LEU A 136 -26.19 -17.33 2.47
CA LEU A 136 -26.09 -18.63 1.82
C LEU A 136 -26.83 -19.71 2.64
N PRO A 137 -27.61 -20.60 2.00
CA PRO A 137 -28.31 -21.71 2.67
C PRO A 137 -27.35 -22.87 2.95
N LEU A 138 -26.27 -22.60 3.68
CA LEU A 138 -25.25 -23.57 4.05
C LEU A 138 -25.40 -23.98 5.51
N HIS A 139 -25.01 -25.22 5.81
CA HIS A 139 -24.89 -25.69 7.18
C HIS A 139 -23.91 -24.79 7.98
N PRO A 140 -24.17 -24.44 9.24
CA PRO A 140 -23.33 -23.56 10.06
C PRO A 140 -21.84 -23.88 10.04
N ARG A 141 -21.50 -25.18 10.12
CA ARG A 141 -20.11 -25.67 9.99
C ARG A 141 -19.42 -25.19 8.71
N ASN A 142 -20.12 -25.21 7.58
CA ASN A 142 -19.56 -24.77 6.30
C ASN A 142 -19.42 -23.25 6.23
N LYS A 143 -20.33 -22.49 6.86
CA LYS A 143 -20.22 -21.03 7.00
C LYS A 143 -18.95 -20.65 7.78
N ILE A 144 -18.68 -21.35 8.88
CA ILE A 144 -17.47 -21.15 9.70
C ILE A 144 -16.20 -21.51 8.91
N LEU A 145 -16.21 -22.61 8.16
CA LEU A 145 -15.09 -22.98 7.29
C LEU A 145 -14.83 -21.92 6.21
N LEU A 146 -15.88 -21.32 5.67
CA LEU A 146 -15.76 -20.29 4.66
C LEU A 146 -15.26 -18.97 5.28
N TYR A 147 -15.72 -18.64 6.48
CA TYR A 147 -15.16 -17.54 7.27
C TYR A 147 -13.65 -17.70 7.47
N SER A 148 -13.19 -18.85 7.97
CA SER A 148 -11.78 -19.05 8.30
C SER A 148 -10.88 -19.14 7.06
N ARG A 149 -11.33 -19.83 6.00
CA ARG A 149 -10.49 -20.06 4.81
C ARG A 149 -10.56 -18.94 3.79
N TYR A 150 -11.73 -18.34 3.59
CA TYR A 150 -11.93 -17.35 2.54
C TYR A 150 -11.89 -15.93 3.08
N LEU A 151 -12.75 -15.59 4.06
CA LEU A 151 -12.84 -14.21 4.56
C LEU A 151 -11.52 -13.75 5.19
N LEU A 152 -10.97 -14.55 6.13
CA LEU A 152 -9.71 -14.19 6.80
C LEU A 152 -8.54 -14.07 5.82
N SER A 153 -8.44 -14.99 4.84
CA SER A 153 -7.42 -14.91 3.79
C SER A 153 -7.58 -13.63 2.94
N LYS A 154 -8.82 -13.26 2.61
CA LYS A 154 -9.10 -12.08 1.79
C LYS A 154 -8.73 -10.78 2.50
N ILE A 155 -9.00 -10.67 3.81
CA ILE A 155 -8.64 -9.47 4.58
C ILE A 155 -7.17 -9.45 5.00
N SER A 156 -6.50 -10.61 5.06
CA SER A 156 -5.10 -10.71 5.50
C SER A 156 -4.19 -9.76 4.73
N TRP A 157 -4.34 -9.65 3.41
CA TRP A 157 -3.57 -8.70 2.60
C TRP A 157 -3.79 -7.24 3.04
N ASN A 158 -5.03 -6.84 3.27
CA ASN A 158 -5.34 -5.49 3.73
C ASN A 158 -4.75 -5.20 5.11
N LEU A 159 -4.68 -6.21 5.99
CA LEU A 159 -4.02 -6.08 7.30
C LEU A 159 -2.49 -6.01 7.19
N THR A 160 -1.89 -6.62 6.16
CA THR A 160 -0.42 -6.58 5.98
C THR A 160 0.10 -5.28 5.41
N ILE A 161 -0.70 -4.55 4.64
CA ILE A 161 -0.24 -3.33 3.94
C ILE A 161 -0.41 -2.04 4.75
N THR A 162 -1.18 -2.09 5.84
CA THR A 162 -1.47 -0.90 6.68
C THR A 162 -1.21 -1.17 8.15
N ASP A 163 -0.83 -0.12 8.87
CA ASP A 163 -0.50 -0.18 10.28
C ASP A 163 -1.76 0.03 11.13
N ILE A 164 -2.63 -0.99 11.15
CA ILE A 164 -3.86 -0.96 11.93
C ILE A 164 -3.59 -1.44 13.36
N SER A 165 -4.11 -0.71 14.36
CA SER A 165 -3.97 -1.11 15.76
C SER A 165 -4.77 -2.37 16.06
N LYS A 166 -4.19 -3.26 16.88
CA LYS A 166 -4.89 -4.46 17.37
C LYS A 166 -6.19 -4.13 18.10
N THR A 167 -6.21 -3.04 18.87
CA THR A 167 -7.40 -2.58 19.60
C THR A 167 -8.55 -2.29 18.66
N TRP A 168 -8.28 -1.58 17.56
CA TRP A 168 -9.30 -1.27 16.56
C TRP A 168 -9.85 -2.53 15.89
N ILE A 169 -9.01 -3.50 15.57
CA ILE A 169 -9.43 -4.78 14.96
C ILE A 169 -10.38 -5.53 15.91
N CYS A 170 -10.02 -5.61 17.20
CA CYS A 170 -10.86 -6.29 18.20
C CYS A 170 -12.20 -5.57 18.42
N GLU A 171 -12.19 -4.24 18.41
CA GLU A 171 -13.40 -3.44 18.66
C GLU A 171 -14.35 -3.38 17.45
N THR A 172 -13.83 -3.54 16.23
CA THR A 172 -14.62 -3.40 15.00
C THR A 172 -14.90 -4.75 14.35
N LEU A 173 -13.87 -5.40 13.80
CA LEU A 173 -14.00 -6.62 13.02
C LEU A 173 -14.38 -7.83 13.89
N ASP A 174 -13.73 -8.00 15.04
CA ASP A 174 -14.02 -9.16 15.92
C ASP A 174 -15.42 -9.08 16.53
N ASN A 175 -15.92 -7.87 16.81
CA ASN A 175 -17.29 -7.68 17.30
C ASN A 175 -18.32 -8.09 16.23
N VAL A 176 -18.10 -7.72 14.98
CA VAL A 176 -18.96 -8.14 13.86
C VAL A 176 -18.87 -9.65 13.65
N SER A 177 -17.66 -10.21 13.59
CA SER A 177 -17.45 -11.65 13.37
C SER A 177 -18.14 -12.48 14.45
N THR A 178 -17.96 -12.08 15.71
CA THR A 178 -18.56 -12.72 16.90
C THR A 178 -20.07 -12.74 16.83
N LYS A 179 -20.71 -11.65 16.36
CA LYS A 179 -22.16 -11.58 16.18
C LYS A 179 -22.66 -12.61 15.16
N TYR A 180 -22.01 -12.73 14.01
CA TYR A 180 -22.41 -13.70 12.97
C TYR A 180 -22.11 -15.14 13.37
N ILE A 181 -20.97 -15.40 14.02
CA ILE A 181 -20.62 -16.76 14.47
C ILE A 181 -21.61 -17.24 15.54
N ARG A 182 -21.99 -16.39 16.50
CA ARG A 182 -23.04 -16.71 17.47
C ARG A 182 -24.37 -17.02 16.77
N LYS A 183 -24.75 -16.21 15.78
CA LYS A 183 -25.97 -16.44 14.98
C LYS A 183 -25.95 -17.79 14.27
N TRP A 184 -24.85 -18.15 13.61
CA TRP A 184 -24.74 -19.41 12.88
C TRP A 184 -24.74 -20.63 13.79
N LEU A 185 -24.14 -20.53 14.97
CA LEU A 185 -24.10 -21.61 15.96
C LEU A 185 -25.31 -21.64 16.89
N GLU A 186 -26.27 -20.73 16.70
CA GLU A 186 -27.46 -20.58 17.56
C GLU A 186 -27.10 -20.41 19.05
N LEU A 187 -25.97 -19.75 19.32
CA LEU A 187 -25.49 -19.51 20.69
C LEU A 187 -26.20 -18.28 21.30
N PRO A 188 -26.50 -18.31 22.61
CA PRO A 188 -27.05 -17.14 23.29
C PRO A 188 -26.05 -15.98 23.27
N ILE A 189 -26.55 -14.75 23.40
CA ILE A 189 -25.75 -13.52 23.37
C ILE A 189 -24.67 -13.51 24.47
N SER A 190 -24.95 -14.14 25.61
CA SER A 190 -24.05 -14.32 26.74
C SER A 190 -23.02 -15.44 26.57
N ALA A 191 -23.09 -16.24 25.49
CA ALA A 191 -22.14 -17.32 25.28
C ALA A 191 -20.73 -16.78 24.97
N THR A 192 -19.76 -17.33 25.70
CA THR A 192 -18.35 -17.06 25.49
C THR A 192 -17.85 -17.87 24.30
N LEU A 193 -17.33 -17.19 23.27
CA LEU A 193 -16.74 -17.85 22.09
C LEU A 193 -15.35 -18.46 22.36
N SER A 194 -14.81 -18.33 23.57
CA SER A 194 -13.51 -18.91 23.96
C SER A 194 -13.43 -20.43 23.77
N ASN A 195 -14.56 -21.14 23.78
CA ASN A 195 -14.61 -22.58 23.52
C ASN A 195 -14.72 -22.91 22.02
N VAL A 196 -15.08 -21.94 21.18
CA VAL A 196 -15.19 -22.08 19.71
C VAL A 196 -13.85 -21.76 19.06
N TYR A 197 -13.15 -20.75 19.58
CA TYR A 197 -11.79 -20.42 19.17
C TYR A 197 -10.80 -21.29 19.97
N LEU A 198 -10.20 -22.29 19.34
CA LEU A 198 -9.07 -23.00 19.95
C LEU A 198 -7.90 -22.03 20.13
N TYR A 199 -7.30 -22.01 21.33
CA TYR A 199 -6.26 -21.05 21.75
C TYR A 199 -4.89 -21.27 21.06
N GLU A 200 -4.73 -22.28 20.20
CA GLU A 200 -3.46 -22.56 19.54
C GLU A 200 -3.64 -22.74 18.02
N ASN A 201 -3.26 -21.72 17.25
CA ASN A 201 -2.66 -21.95 15.94
C ASN A 201 -1.14 -22.02 16.16
N LYS A 202 -0.62 -23.24 16.35
CA LYS A 202 0.80 -23.54 16.14
C LYS A 202 1.03 -23.64 14.64
N PHE A 203 1.24 -22.51 13.98
CA PHE A 203 1.87 -22.41 12.67
C PHE A 203 2.88 -21.27 12.70
#